data_AF-A0A9D9V6K8-F1
#
_entry.id   AF-A0A9D9V6K8-F1
#
_cell.length_a   1.000
_cell.length_b   1.000
_cell.length_c   1.000
_cell.angle_alpha   90.00
_cell.angle_beta   90.00
_cell.angle_gamma   90.00
#
_symmetry.space_group_name_H-M   'P 1'
#
loop_
_entity.id
_entity.type
_entity.pdbx_description
1 polymer ?
#
loop_
_entity_poly.entity_id
_entity_poly.type
_entity_poly.pdbx_seq_one_letter_code
_entity_poly.pdbx_strand_id
1 'polypeptide(L)'
;MERMFPQRETTEAEPVNMFREAAQDLGLRGIIFPEVGTEAYRRLMLACQNYSQEVFLEMTSSPHRRDITTSQSKRRRLHNQLCIMMLGLEHAAVAKRDPKDLQRIANVAHSISGREQYIEHV
;
A
#
# COMPACT_ATOMS: atom_id res chain seq x y z
N MET A 1 55.13 2.83 -17.85
CA MET A 1 54.14 3.93 -17.74
C MET A 1 52.76 3.28 -17.81
N GLU A 2 52.32 2.71 -16.70
CA GLU A 2 51.00 2.07 -16.62
C GLU A 2 49.93 3.14 -16.49
N ARG A 3 48.94 3.11 -17.39
CA ARG A 3 47.80 4.02 -17.34
C ARG A 3 46.81 3.48 -16.31
N MET A 4 46.70 4.17 -15.19
CA MET A 4 45.61 4.00 -14.22
C MET A 4 44.31 4.46 -14.90
N PHE A 5 43.41 3.51 -15.17
CA PHE A 5 42.04 3.83 -15.56
C PHE A 5 41.26 4.20 -14.29
N PRO A 6 40.53 5.33 -14.27
CA PRO A 6 39.68 5.66 -13.13
C PRO A 6 38.57 4.62 -13.04
N GLN A 7 38.53 3.90 -11.91
CA GLN A 7 37.40 3.05 -11.55
C GLN A 7 36.17 3.96 -11.47
N ARG A 8 35.19 3.74 -12.35
CA ARG A 8 33.88 4.37 -12.23
C ARG A 8 33.25 3.83 -10.96
N GLU A 9 33.11 4.70 -9.96
CA GLU A 9 32.29 4.44 -8.78
C GLU A 9 30.90 4.01 -9.29
N THR A 10 30.56 2.75 -9.05
CA THR A 10 29.19 2.26 -9.21
C THR A 10 28.37 3.00 -8.16
N THR A 11 27.67 4.05 -8.57
CA THR A 11 26.62 4.66 -7.76
C THR A 11 25.63 3.55 -7.44
N GLU A 12 25.63 3.08 -6.19
CA GLU A 12 24.59 2.19 -5.70
C GLU A 12 23.25 2.88 -6.00
N ALA A 13 22.46 2.30 -6.89
CA ALA A 13 21.16 2.86 -7.24
C ALA A 13 20.34 2.97 -5.96
N GLU A 14 19.73 4.13 -5.70
CA GLU A 14 18.87 4.28 -4.53
C GLU A 14 17.78 3.19 -4.55
N PRO A 15 17.49 2.57 -3.41
CA PRO A 15 16.51 1.49 -3.35
C PRO A 15 15.13 2.01 -3.77
N VAL A 16 14.53 1.34 -4.76
CA VAL A 16 13.22 1.70 -5.31
C VAL A 16 12.14 1.59 -4.23
N ASN A 17 11.41 2.68 -3.99
CA ASN A 17 10.30 2.71 -3.04
C ASN A 17 9.00 2.32 -3.75
N MET A 18 8.62 1.04 -3.64
CA MET A 18 7.43 0.51 -4.32
C MET A 18 6.13 1.24 -3.95
N PHE A 19 6.02 1.80 -2.73
CA PHE A 19 4.83 2.58 -2.36
C PHE A 19 4.72 3.86 -3.17
N ARG A 20 5.85 4.52 -3.43
CA ARG A 20 5.89 5.75 -4.21
C ARG A 20 5.48 5.48 -5.65
N GLU A 21 6.01 4.43 -6.25
CA GLU A 21 5.67 4.02 -7.61
C GLU A 21 4.18 3.65 -7.72
N ALA A 22 3.70 2.75 -6.86
CA ALA A 22 2.30 2.34 -6.86
C ALA A 22 1.34 3.52 -6.65
N ALA A 23 1.65 4.44 -5.75
CA ALA A 23 0.84 5.63 -5.53
C ALA A 23 0.85 6.59 -6.73
N GLN A 24 1.99 6.75 -7.41
CA GLN A 24 2.08 7.56 -8.62
C GLN A 24 1.25 6.97 -9.75
N ASP A 25 1.37 5.66 -10.00
CA ASP A 25 0.61 4.94 -11.03
C ASP A 25 -0.90 5.04 -10.80
N LEU A 26 -1.32 5.01 -9.54
CA LEU A 26 -2.73 5.12 -9.13
C LEU A 26 -3.21 6.57 -8.96
N GLY A 27 -2.33 7.55 -9.20
CA GLY A 27 -2.67 8.98 -9.09
C GLY A 27 -2.93 9.48 -7.67
N LEU A 28 -2.45 8.77 -6.64
CA LEU A 28 -2.58 9.13 -5.24
C LEU A 28 -1.50 10.16 -4.85
N ARG A 29 -1.93 11.34 -4.41
CA ARG A 29 -1.03 12.50 -4.18
C ARG A 29 -0.99 12.91 -2.71
N GLY A 30 0.04 13.71 -2.37
CA GLY A 30 0.17 14.30 -1.04
C GLY A 30 0.62 13.34 0.05
N ILE A 31 1.27 12.23 -0.33
CA ILE A 31 1.81 11.23 0.60
C ILE A 31 3.32 11.41 0.75
N ILE A 32 3.78 11.38 1.99
CA ILE A 32 5.19 11.18 2.32
C ILE A 32 5.36 9.72 2.74
N PHE A 33 5.96 8.93 1.86
CA PHE A 33 6.24 7.54 2.17
C PHE A 33 7.47 7.39 3.07
N PRO A 34 7.46 6.41 3.99
CA PRO A 34 8.65 6.07 4.76
C PRO A 34 9.77 5.60 3.84
N GLU A 35 11.02 5.83 4.27
CA GLU A 35 12.21 5.41 3.54
C GLU A 35 12.35 3.87 3.55
N VAL A 36 12.83 3.32 2.42
CA VAL A 36 13.00 1.87 2.25
C VAL A 36 13.93 1.30 3.32
N GLY A 37 13.56 0.16 3.89
CA GLY A 37 14.36 -0.51 4.92
C GLY A 37 14.10 -0.03 6.35
N THR A 38 13.43 1.11 6.53
CA THR A 38 13.03 1.60 7.87
C THR A 38 11.93 0.73 8.49
N GLU A 39 11.82 0.79 9.81
CA GLU A 39 10.75 0.12 10.55
C GLU A 39 9.36 0.64 10.16
N ALA A 40 9.24 1.95 9.89
CA ALA A 40 8.00 2.55 9.39
C ALA A 40 7.58 1.94 8.03
N TYR A 41 8.55 1.73 7.13
CA TYR A 41 8.31 1.06 5.85
C TYR A 41 7.83 -0.38 6.02
N ARG A 42 8.49 -1.15 6.89
CA ARG A 42 8.07 -2.54 7.19
C ARG A 42 6.66 -2.60 7.76
N ARG A 43 6.31 -1.67 8.66
CA ARG A 43 4.96 -1.57 9.24
C ARG A 43 3.91 -1.24 8.19
N LEU A 44 4.19 -0.32 7.27
CA LEU A 44 3.27 0.02 6.18
C LEU A 44 3.07 -1.16 5.24
N MET A 45 4.14 -1.89 4.92
CA MET A 45 4.08 -3.11 4.11
C MET A 45 3.23 -4.19 4.78
N LEU A 46 3.43 -4.43 6.07
CA LEU A 46 2.61 -5.36 6.84
C LEU A 46 1.14 -4.93 6.90
N ALA A 47 0.86 -3.64 7.03
CA ALA A 47 -0.51 -3.12 7.00
C ALA A 47 -1.19 -3.38 5.64
N CYS A 48 -0.48 -3.19 4.53
CA CYS A 48 -0.97 -3.48 3.18
C CYS A 48 -1.28 -4.97 2.99
N GLN A 49 -0.37 -5.84 3.45
CA GLN A 49 -0.54 -7.29 3.41
C GLN A 49 -1.75 -7.74 4.23
N ASN A 50 -1.90 -7.23 5.46
CA ASN A 50 -3.02 -7.56 6.33
C ASN A 50 -4.37 -7.14 5.72
N TYR A 51 -4.45 -5.93 5.16
CA TYR A 51 -5.65 -5.46 4.47
C TYR A 51 -6.00 -6.35 3.29
N SER A 52 -5.03 -6.60 2.40
CA SER A 52 -5.26 -7.40 1.20
C SER A 52 -5.57 -8.87 1.52
N GLN A 53 -5.01 -9.41 2.59
CA GLN A 53 -5.34 -10.73 3.08
C GLN A 53 -6.80 -10.82 3.55
N GLU A 54 -7.31 -9.80 4.25
CA GLU A 54 -8.73 -9.79 4.62
C GLU A 54 -9.65 -9.65 3.42
N VAL A 55 -9.31 -8.83 2.43
CA VAL A 55 -10.06 -8.78 1.16
C VAL A 55 -10.08 -10.16 0.50
N PHE A 56 -8.94 -10.84 0.42
CA PHE A 56 -8.88 -12.22 -0.09
C PHE A 56 -9.81 -13.16 0.69
N LEU A 57 -9.77 -13.12 2.02
CA LEU A 57 -10.62 -13.96 2.86
C LEU A 57 -12.11 -13.68 2.64
N GLU A 58 -12.52 -12.41 2.53
CA GLU A 58 -13.91 -12.06 2.23
C GLU A 58 -14.37 -12.56 0.86
N MET A 59 -13.51 -12.46 -0.15
CA MET A 59 -13.83 -12.86 -1.52
C MET A 59 -13.84 -14.39 -1.71
N THR A 60 -13.14 -15.13 -0.84
CA THR A 60 -13.02 -16.60 -0.94
C THR A 60 -13.87 -17.36 0.08
N SER A 61 -14.32 -16.69 1.14
CA SER A 61 -15.17 -17.31 2.16
C SER A 61 -16.59 -17.47 1.65
N SER A 62 -17.10 -18.72 1.62
CA SER A 62 -18.48 -18.99 1.24
C SER A 62 -19.50 -18.20 2.09
N PRO A 63 -20.61 -17.73 1.50
CA PRO A 63 -21.60 -16.85 2.14
C PRO A 63 -22.31 -17.43 3.38
N HIS A 64 -22.04 -18.69 3.75
CA HIS A 64 -22.71 -19.41 4.83
C HIS A 64 -21.94 -19.41 6.17
N ARG A 65 -20.79 -18.74 6.26
CA ARG A 65 -20.06 -18.62 7.54
C ARG A 65 -20.50 -17.36 8.30
N ARG A 66 -20.76 -17.53 9.60
CA ARG A 66 -21.00 -16.46 10.60
C ARG A 66 -19.86 -15.42 10.67
N ASP A 67 -18.72 -15.66 10.01
CA ASP A 67 -17.51 -14.83 10.03
C ASP A 67 -17.54 -13.62 9.08
N ILE A 68 -18.53 -13.49 8.19
CA ILE A 68 -18.55 -12.42 7.18
C ILE A 68 -18.67 -11.04 7.83
N THR A 69 -19.49 -10.90 8.88
CA THR A 69 -19.66 -9.62 9.59
C THR A 69 -18.38 -9.20 10.34
N THR A 70 -17.68 -10.18 10.92
CA THR A 70 -16.41 -9.98 11.63
C THR A 70 -15.30 -9.59 10.65
N SER A 71 -15.22 -10.27 9.50
CA SER A 71 -14.24 -9.98 8.45
C SER A 71 -14.48 -8.58 7.85
N GLN A 72 -15.73 -8.22 7.52
CA GLN A 72 -16.08 -6.86 7.06
C GLN A 72 -15.72 -5.76 8.06
N SER A 73 -15.88 -6.02 9.35
CA SER A 73 -15.52 -5.07 10.41
C SER A 73 -14.00 -4.93 10.52
N LYS A 74 -13.27 -6.04 10.39
CA LYS A 74 -11.80 -6.06 10.39
C LYS A 74 -11.22 -5.38 9.15
N ARG A 75 -11.74 -5.64 7.95
CA ARG A 75 -11.33 -4.96 6.71
C ARG A 75 -11.51 -3.45 6.80
N ARG A 76 -12.66 -2.97 7.29
CA ARG A 76 -12.92 -1.53 7.51
C ARG A 76 -11.90 -0.91 8.46
N ARG A 77 -11.57 -1.59 9.55
CA ARG A 77 -10.54 -1.13 10.50
C ARG A 77 -9.16 -1.03 9.85
N LEU A 78 -8.76 -2.05 9.09
CA LEU A 78 -7.48 -2.09 8.38
C LEU A 78 -7.40 -1.00 7.30
N HIS A 79 -8.49 -0.75 6.57
CA HIS A 79 -8.54 0.31 5.57
C HIS A 79 -8.41 1.70 6.21
N ASN A 80 -9.07 1.93 7.35
CA ASN A 80 -8.88 3.15 8.12
C ASN A 80 -7.43 3.32 8.59
N GLN A 81 -6.80 2.23 9.05
CA GLN A 81 -5.38 2.25 9.42
C GLN A 81 -4.50 2.65 8.24
N LEU A 82 -4.75 2.12 7.03
CA LEU A 82 -4.02 2.52 5.82
C LEU A 82 -4.21 4.00 5.49
N CYS A 83 -5.43 4.51 5.60
CA CYS A 83 -5.72 5.94 5.39
C CYS A 83 -4.87 6.81 6.33
N ILE A 84 -4.81 6.44 7.61
CA ILE A 84 -4.02 7.17 8.62
C ILE A 84 -2.52 7.06 8.30
N MET A 85 -2.03 5.86 7.97
CA MET A 85 -0.60 5.67 7.71
C MET A 85 -0.12 6.37 6.44
N MET A 86 -0.94 6.45 5.39
CA MET A 86 -0.55 7.06 4.13
C MET A 86 -0.83 8.57 4.08
N LEU A 87 -1.96 9.01 4.62
CA LEU A 87 -2.42 10.40 4.48
C LEU A 87 -2.51 11.16 5.80
N GLY A 88 -2.31 10.51 6.93
CA GLY A 88 -2.55 11.10 8.24
C GLY A 88 -4.03 11.39 8.53
N LEU A 89 -4.95 10.81 7.75
CA LEU A 89 -6.38 11.07 7.82
C LEU A 89 -7.17 9.79 8.07
N GLU A 90 -8.22 9.88 8.89
CA GLU A 90 -9.19 8.80 9.02
C GLU A 90 -9.99 8.63 7.72
N HIS A 91 -10.51 7.42 7.50
CA HIS A 91 -11.31 7.04 6.34
C HIS A 91 -12.43 8.06 6.05
N ALA A 92 -13.16 8.51 7.08
CA ALA A 92 -14.24 9.48 6.90
C ALA A 92 -13.74 10.86 6.42
N ALA A 93 -12.53 11.27 6.81
CA ALA A 93 -11.91 12.50 6.35
C ALA A 93 -11.38 12.38 4.92
N VAL A 94 -10.78 11.22 4.57
CA VAL A 94 -10.38 10.92 3.19
C VAL A 94 -11.60 10.93 2.26
N ALA A 95 -12.70 10.27 2.65
CA ALA A 95 -13.95 10.23 1.90
C ALA A 95 -14.51 11.63 1.57
N LYS A 96 -14.39 12.56 2.52
CA LYS A 96 -14.84 13.95 2.34
C LYS A 96 -13.91 14.77 1.44
N ARG A 97 -12.61 14.46 1.44
CA ARG A 97 -11.59 15.17 0.67
C ARG A 97 -11.60 14.74 -0.80
N ASP A 98 -11.43 13.44 -1.04
CA ASP A 98 -11.59 12.81 -2.34
C ASP A 98 -11.99 11.33 -2.12
N PRO A 99 -13.24 10.93 -2.42
CA PRO A 99 -13.66 9.55 -2.22
C PRO A 99 -12.89 8.56 -3.11
N LYS A 100 -12.31 9.01 -4.23
CA LYS A 100 -11.46 8.15 -5.08
C LYS A 100 -10.17 7.74 -4.37
N ASP A 101 -9.67 8.55 -3.44
CA ASP A 101 -8.47 8.20 -2.68
C ASP A 101 -8.67 6.94 -1.82
N LEU A 102 -9.89 6.65 -1.37
CA LEU A 102 -10.18 5.41 -0.65
C LEU A 102 -9.87 4.18 -1.50
N GLN A 103 -10.30 4.21 -2.76
CA GLN A 103 -10.05 3.11 -3.70
C GLN A 103 -8.58 3.07 -4.12
N ARG A 104 -7.95 4.22 -4.36
CA ARG A 104 -6.52 4.28 -4.68
C ARG A 104 -5.66 3.71 -3.55
N ILE A 105 -5.98 3.99 -2.29
CA ILE A 105 -5.28 3.42 -1.12
C ILE A 105 -5.44 1.90 -1.07
N ALA A 106 -6.65 1.39 -1.34
CA ALA A 106 -6.89 -0.04 -1.42
C ALA A 106 -6.06 -0.68 -2.55
N ASN A 107 -6.06 -0.06 -3.74
CA ASN A 107 -5.27 -0.50 -4.89
C ASN A 107 -3.76 -0.48 -4.62
N VAL A 108 -3.24 0.53 -3.92
CA VAL A 108 -1.83 0.57 -3.48
C VAL A 108 -1.55 -0.65 -2.60
N ALA A 109 -2.42 -0.93 -1.62
CA ALA A 109 -2.23 -2.08 -0.75
C ALA A 109 -2.23 -3.42 -1.52
N HIS A 110 -3.10 -3.56 -2.52
CA HIS A 110 -3.16 -4.74 -3.37
C HIS A 110 -1.92 -4.90 -4.26
N SER A 111 -1.46 -3.80 -4.88
CA SER A 111 -0.22 -3.77 -5.66
C SER A 111 0.98 -4.20 -4.82
N ILE A 112 1.18 -3.58 -3.65
CA ILE A 112 2.30 -3.90 -2.75
C ILE A 112 2.24 -5.34 -2.22
N SER A 113 1.02 -5.89 -2.07
CA SER A 113 0.83 -7.26 -1.60
C SER A 113 0.93 -8.30 -2.70
N GLY A 114 1.17 -7.92 -3.95
CA GLY A 114 1.18 -8.83 -5.11
C GLY A 114 -0.19 -9.45 -5.40
N ARG A 115 -1.27 -8.75 -5.07
CA ARG A 115 -2.66 -9.22 -5.23
C ARG A 115 -3.42 -8.32 -6.22
N GLU A 116 -2.80 -8.10 -7.39
CA GLU A 116 -3.29 -7.18 -8.43
C GLU A 116 -4.67 -7.54 -8.97
N GLN A 117 -5.11 -8.81 -8.84
CA GLN A 117 -6.46 -9.23 -9.22
C GLN A 117 -7.58 -8.52 -8.46
N TYR A 118 -7.26 -7.80 -7.37
CA TYR A 118 -8.22 -7.01 -6.58
C TYR A 118 -8.13 -5.50 -6.85
N ILE A 119 -7.28 -5.06 -7.79
CA ILE A 119 -7.20 -3.65 -8.17
C ILE A 119 -8.43 -3.29 -8.99
N GLU A 120 -9.12 -2.22 -8.60
CA GLU A 120 -10.30 -1.69 -9.32
C GLU A 120 -9.96 -0.38 -10.05
N HIS A 121 -10.65 -0.08 -11.15
CA HIS A 121 -10.47 1.19 -11.88
C HIS A 121 -11.04 2.39 -11.10
N VAL A 122 -10.33 3.53 -11.12
CA VAL A 122 -10.66 4.74 -10.32
C VAL A 122 -10.71 6.02 -11.15
#